data_AF-A0ABD2NSH8-F1
#
_entry.id   AF-A0ABD2NSH8-F1
#
_cell.length_a   1.000
_cell.length_b   1.000
_cell.length_c   1.000
_cell.angle_alpha   90.00
_cell.angle_beta   90.00
_cell.angle_gamma   90.00
#
_symmetry.space_group_name_H-M   'P 1'
#
loop_
_entity.id
_entity.type
_entity.pdbx_description
1 polymer ?
#
loop_
_entity_poly.entity_id
_entity_poly.type
_entity_poly.pdbx_seq_one_letter_code
_entity_poly.pdbx_strand_id
1 'polypeptide(L)'
;ILVKFFEPSILQCFLEPWAREMGFIICYGAIILKLYRHLIEFRTRKAHRWVVKDTDLLKYLLIMTLSVFAYMAAFTAFMLNFRRENYDLLSEQMIYSTGLRFLACKPLLWDFVTE
;
A
#
# COMPACT_ATOMS: atom_id res chain seq x y z
N ILE A 1 -9.29 5.78 -4.93
CA ILE A 1 -10.44 6.44 -5.63
C ILE A 1 -11.26 5.40 -6.41
N LEU A 2 -10.68 4.63 -7.34
CA LEU A 2 -11.44 3.60 -8.09
C LEU A 2 -12.01 2.47 -7.22
N VAL A 3 -11.28 2.02 -6.19
CA VAL A 3 -11.77 0.94 -5.30
C VAL A 3 -12.95 1.39 -4.42
N LYS A 4 -13.02 2.67 -4.05
CA LYS A 4 -14.11 3.25 -3.22
C LYS A 4 -15.44 3.42 -3.97
N PHE A 5 -15.44 3.27 -5.29
CA PHE A 5 -16.64 3.47 -6.12
C PHE A 5 -17.54 2.23 -6.19
N PHE A 6 -17.02 1.05 -5.86
CA PHE A 6 -17.76 -0.20 -5.93
C PHE A 6 -18.49 -0.47 -4.61
N GLU A 7 -19.51 -1.33 -4.66
CA GLU A 7 -20.35 -1.64 -3.50
C GLU A 7 -19.52 -2.30 -2.37
N PRO A 8 -19.69 -1.84 -1.12
CA PRO A 8 -18.92 -2.27 0.04
C PRO A 8 -18.98 -3.78 0.20
N SER A 9 -17.88 -4.44 -0.16
CA SER A 9 -17.73 -5.88 0.00
C SER A 9 -16.48 -6.17 0.82
N ILE A 10 -16.50 -7.33 1.47
CA ILE A 10 -15.36 -7.84 2.24
C ILE A 10 -14.06 -7.84 1.43
N LEU A 11 -14.14 -8.18 0.14
CA LEU A 11 -12.98 -8.20 -0.75
C LEU A 11 -12.45 -6.79 -1.01
N GLN A 12 -13.33 -5.81 -1.14
CA GLN A 12 -12.92 -4.42 -1.32
C GLN A 12 -12.26 -3.84 -0.06
N CYS A 13 -12.72 -4.22 1.13
CA CYS A 13 -12.08 -3.81 2.39
C CYS A 13 -10.63 -4.30 2.51
N PHE A 14 -10.28 -5.41 1.84
CA PHE A 14 -8.89 -5.81 1.70
C PHE A 14 -8.20 -5.14 0.52
N LEU A 15 -8.88 -5.03 -0.62
CA LEU A 15 -8.28 -4.52 -1.85
C LEU A 15 -7.85 -3.06 -1.72
N GLU A 16 -8.57 -2.25 -0.96
CA GLU A 16 -8.24 -0.85 -0.73
C GLU A 16 -6.85 -0.64 -0.10
N PRO A 17 -6.55 -1.18 1.10
CA PRO A 17 -5.22 -1.04 1.69
C PRO A 17 -4.14 -1.74 0.85
N TRP A 18 -4.45 -2.88 0.22
CA TRP A 18 -3.53 -3.55 -0.71
C TRP A 18 -3.10 -2.66 -1.87
N ALA A 19 -4.06 -2.04 -2.56
CA ALA A 19 -3.78 -1.17 -3.69
C ALA A 19 -3.02 0.10 -3.27
N ARG A 20 -3.35 0.66 -2.10
CA ARG A 20 -2.67 1.84 -1.54
C ARG A 20 -1.20 1.56 -1.26
N GLU A 21 -0.90 0.53 -0.48
CA GLU A 21 0.47 0.22 -0.06
C GLU A 21 1.34 -0.27 -1.24
N MET A 22 0.79 -1.12 -2.10
CA MET A 22 1.51 -1.61 -3.28
C MET A 22 1.76 -0.47 -4.29
N GLY A 23 0.77 0.40 -4.50
CA GLY A 23 0.95 1.58 -5.34
C GLY A 23 2.01 2.53 -4.78
N PHE A 24 1.99 2.75 -3.46
CA PHE A 24 2.97 3.59 -2.77
C PHE A 24 4.39 3.06 -2.96
N ILE A 25 4.64 1.78 -2.65
CA ILE A 25 6.00 1.23 -2.73
C ILE A 25 6.52 1.15 -4.17
N ILE A 26 5.67 0.85 -5.15
CA ILE A 26 6.09 0.79 -6.56
C ILE A 26 6.44 2.18 -7.08
N CYS A 27 5.55 3.16 -6.89
CA CYS A 27 5.74 4.52 -7.40
C CYS A 27 6.88 5.24 -6.66
N TYR A 28 6.79 5.34 -5.33
CA TYR A 28 7.80 6.06 -4.55
C TYR A 28 9.12 5.30 -4.49
N GLY A 29 9.11 3.97 -4.43
CA GLY A 29 10.33 3.17 -4.49
C GLY A 29 11.09 3.38 -5.81
N ALA A 30 10.39 3.42 -6.94
CA ALA A 30 11.01 3.71 -8.23
C ALA A 30 11.60 5.14 -8.29
N ILE A 31 10.87 6.14 -7.77
CA ILE A 31 11.35 7.53 -7.70
C ILE A 31 12.60 7.64 -6.83
N ILE A 32 12.60 7.02 -5.64
CA ILE A 32 13.74 7.02 -4.71
C ILE A 32 14.96 6.37 -5.36
N LEU A 33 14.79 5.22 -6.02
CA LEU A 33 15.87 4.52 -6.70
C LEU A 33 16.45 5.34 -7.86
N LYS A 34 15.59 6.04 -8.61
CA LYS A 34 16.03 6.96 -9.68
C LYS A 34 16.80 8.17 -9.12
N LEU A 35 16.30 8.76 -8.04
CA LEU A 35 16.98 9.84 -7.32
C LEU A 35 18.33 9.39 -6.76
N TYR A 36 18.39 8.19 -6.16
CA TYR A 36 19.61 7.60 -5.63
C TYR A 36 20.70 7.47 -6.69
N ARG A 37 20.35 6.98 -7.89
CA ARG A 37 21.27 6.93 -9.04
C ARG A 37 21.82 8.31 -9.39
N HIS A 38 20.95 9.32 -9.46
CA HIS A 38 21.34 10.67 -9.83
C HIS A 38 22.24 11.32 -8.76
N LEU A 39 21.94 11.09 -7.48
CA LEU A 39 22.75 11.55 -6.36
C LEU A 39 24.15 10.92 -6.35
N ILE A 40 24.27 9.62 -6.63
CA ILE A 40 25.57 8.95 -6.75
C ILE A 40 26.39 9.54 -7.89
N GLU A 41 25.75 9.80 -9.04
CA GLU A 41 26.40 10.39 -10.21
C GLU A 41 26.97 11.78 -9.90
N PHE A 42 26.21 12.66 -9.23
CA PHE A 42 26.71 13.97 -8.82
C PHE A 42 27.77 13.92 -7.73
N ARG A 43 27.65 13.00 -6.77
CA ARG A 43 28.64 12.84 -5.70
C ARG A 43 29.99 12.35 -6.24
N THR A 44 29.96 11.58 -7.33
CA THR A 44 31.16 11.10 -8.03
C THR A 44 31.69 12.12 -9.04
N ARG A 45 32.01 13.34 -8.57
CA ARG A 45 32.89 14.22 -9.34
C ARG A 45 34.27 13.56 -9.43
N LYS A 46 34.55 12.95 -10.60
CA LYS A 46 35.86 12.52 -11.15
C LYS A 46 36.17 11.01 -11.11
N ALA A 47 36.49 10.53 -12.33
CA ALA A 47 37.28 9.36 -12.75
C ALA A 47 36.70 7.94 -12.70
N HIS A 48 35.87 7.52 -11.74
CA HIS A 48 35.38 6.13 -11.72
C HIS A 48 33.86 6.04 -11.89
N ARG A 49 33.41 5.77 -13.12
CA ARG A 49 31.99 5.57 -13.47
C ARG A 49 31.53 4.23 -12.87
N TRP A 50 31.05 4.25 -11.63
CA TRP A 50 30.31 3.13 -11.06
C TRP A 50 28.96 3.03 -11.77
N VAL A 51 28.93 2.28 -12.88
CA VAL A 51 27.70 2.00 -13.62
C VAL A 51 26.86 1.04 -12.79
N VAL A 52 25.97 1.58 -11.96
CA VAL A 52 24.90 0.78 -11.35
C VAL A 52 24.05 0.24 -12.49
N LYS A 53 24.00 -1.07 -12.63
CA LYS A 53 23.27 -1.73 -13.72
C LYS A 53 21.77 -1.61 -13.46
N ASP A 54 21.00 -1.29 -14.50
CA ASP A 54 19.54 -1.15 -14.38
C ASP A 54 18.87 -2.44 -13.85
N THR A 55 19.48 -3.59 -14.09
CA THR A 55 19.04 -4.89 -13.54
C THR A 55 19.15 -4.97 -12.03
N ASP A 56 20.16 -4.34 -11.42
CA ASP A 56 20.31 -4.37 -9.96
C ASP A 56 19.33 -3.40 -9.30
N LEU A 57 19.06 -2.26 -9.95
CA LEU A 57 18.01 -1.33 -9.52
C LEU A 57 16.63 -2.00 -9.50
N LEU A 58 16.30 -2.76 -10.54
CA LEU A 58 15.06 -3.51 -10.60
C LEU A 58 14.98 -4.60 -9.52
N LYS A 59 16.09 -5.28 -9.21
CA LYS A 59 16.14 -6.24 -8.09
C LYS A 59 15.82 -5.57 -6.75
N TYR A 60 16.39 -4.39 -6.48
CA TYR A 60 16.08 -3.66 -5.25
C TYR A 60 14.61 -3.27 -5.16
N LEU A 61 14.03 -2.77 -6.26
CA LEU A 61 12.60 -2.44 -6.31
C LEU A 61 11.73 -3.68 -6.04
N LEU A 62 12.10 -4.80 -6.65
CA LEU A 62 11.39 -6.07 -6.50
C LEU A 62 11.48 -6.58 -5.06
N ILE A 63 12.64 -6.50 -4.41
CA ILE A 63 12.81 -6.87 -3.00
C ILE A 63 11.92 -5.99 -2.10
N MET A 64 11.92 -4.67 -2.29
CA MET A 64 11.05 -3.74 -1.54
C MET A 64 9.56 -4.05 -1.75
N THR A 65 9.18 -4.37 -2.99
CA THR A 65 7.79 -4.72 -3.32
C THR A 65 7.38 -6.04 -2.67
N LEU A 66 8.24 -7.06 -2.72
CA LEU A 66 7.99 -8.36 -2.10
C LEU A 66 7.90 -8.28 -0.57
N SER A 67 8.70 -7.42 0.08
CA SER A 67 8.60 -7.25 1.54
C SER A 67 7.26 -6.65 1.94
N VAL A 68 6.78 -5.64 1.19
CA VAL A 68 5.44 -5.06 1.41
C VAL A 68 4.33 -6.07 1.09
N PHE A 69 4.48 -6.85 0.02
CA PHE A 69 3.54 -7.92 -0.32
C PHE A 69 3.41 -8.95 0.81
N ALA A 70 4.53 -9.40 1.38
CA ALA A 70 4.53 -10.35 2.49
C ALA A 70 3.87 -9.75 3.76
N TYR A 71 4.15 -8.48 4.05
CA TYR A 71 3.48 -7.75 5.12
C TYR A 71 1.97 -7.69 4.92
N MET A 72 1.50 -7.34 3.72
CA MET A 72 0.08 -7.28 3.39
C MET A 72 -0.60 -8.66 3.43
N ALA A 73 0.11 -9.71 3.06
CA ALA A 73 -0.38 -11.09 3.22
C ALA A 73 -0.56 -11.45 4.71
N ALA A 74 0.40 -11.11 5.57
CA ALA A 74 0.29 -11.32 7.01
C ALA A 74 -0.86 -10.51 7.62
N PHE A 75 -1.02 -9.24 7.21
CA PHE A 75 -2.16 -8.40 7.59
C PHE A 75 -3.49 -9.05 7.22
N THR A 76 -3.61 -9.56 5.99
CA THR A 76 -4.83 -10.22 5.51
C THR A 76 -5.12 -11.48 6.32
N ALA A 77 -4.11 -12.31 6.60
CA ALA A 77 -4.27 -13.50 7.43
C ALA A 77 -4.72 -13.15 8.86
N PHE A 78 -4.15 -12.12 9.45
CA PHE A 78 -4.54 -11.62 10.76
C PHE A 78 -6.01 -11.14 10.78
N MET A 79 -6.42 -10.36 9.79
CA MET A 79 -7.79 -9.86 9.67
C MET A 79 -8.81 -10.98 9.41
N LEU A 80 -8.43 -12.00 8.64
CA LEU A 80 -9.25 -13.20 8.45
C LEU A 80 -9.39 -14.01 9.75
N ASN A 81 -8.32 -14.09 10.54
CA ASN A 81 -8.38 -14.72 11.86
C ASN A 81 -9.30 -13.95 12.81
N PHE A 82 -9.20 -12.62 12.85
CA PHE A 82 -10.05 -11.78 13.67
C PHE A 82 -11.53 -11.90 13.28
N ARG A 83 -11.85 -12.01 11.99
CA ARG A 83 -13.23 -12.28 11.56
C ARG A 83 -13.75 -13.62 12.09
N ARG A 84 -12.92 -14.67 12.12
CA ARG A 84 -13.31 -15.97 12.67
C ARG A 84 -13.77 -15.85 14.12
N GLU A 85 -13.27 -14.87 14.86
CA GLU A 85 -13.65 -14.56 16.25
C GLU A 85 -14.87 -13.61 16.35
N ASN A 86 -15.71 -13.52 15.30
CA ASN A 86 -16.94 -12.71 15.20
C ASN A 86 -16.75 -11.19 15.19
N TYR A 87 -15.63 -10.70 14.67
CA TYR A 87 -15.48 -9.27 14.38
C TYR A 87 -15.82 -8.97 12.92
N ASP A 88 -16.87 -8.17 12.71
CA ASP A 88 -17.28 -7.74 11.37
C ASP A 88 -16.36 -6.65 10.81
N LEU A 89 -15.93 -6.87 9.55
CA LEU A 89 -15.14 -5.92 8.76
C LEU A 89 -16.03 -4.86 8.07
N LEU A 90 -17.32 -5.15 7.96
CA LEU A 90 -18.34 -4.23 7.45
C LEU A 90 -19.03 -3.56 8.64
N SER A 91 -19.13 -2.24 8.60
CA SER A 91 -19.91 -1.46 9.55
C SER A 91 -21.01 -0.73 8.79
N GLU A 92 -22.24 -0.79 9.31
CA GLU A 92 -23.30 0.10 8.85
C GLU A 92 -22.98 1.51 9.38
N GLN A 93 -22.71 2.44 8.48
CA GLN A 93 -22.46 3.85 8.81
C GLN A 93 -23.68 4.69 8.40
N MET A 94 -23.98 5.72 9.20
CA MET A 94 -25.10 6.64 8.98
C MET A 94 -24.55 8.04 8.71
N ILE A 95 -24.92 8.67 7.59
CA ILE A 95 -24.63 10.09 7.35
C ILE A 95 -25.66 10.94 8.09
N TYR A 96 -25.19 11.73 9.06
CA TYR A 96 -26.02 12.60 9.91
C TYR A 96 -26.85 13.65 9.14
N SER A 97 -26.44 14.06 7.93
CA SER A 97 -27.14 15.12 7.17
C SER A 97 -28.29 14.62 6.29
N THR A 98 -28.30 13.33 5.92
CA THR A 98 -29.26 12.76 4.96
C THR A 98 -30.06 11.58 5.50
N GLY A 99 -29.69 11.05 6.67
CA GLY A 99 -30.33 9.85 7.25
C GLY A 99 -30.06 8.57 6.46
N LEU A 100 -29.21 8.61 5.44
CA LEU A 100 -28.85 7.47 4.61
C LEU A 100 -27.95 6.51 5.40
N ARG A 101 -28.29 5.22 5.36
CA ARG A 101 -27.50 4.12 5.90
C ARG A 101 -26.78 3.43 4.76
N PHE A 102 -25.47 3.29 4.87
CA PHE A 102 -24.65 2.59 3.89
C PHE A 102 -23.71 1.64 4.63
N LEU A 103 -23.45 0.50 3.99
CA LEU A 103 -22.40 -0.40 4.44
C LEU A 103 -21.04 0.24 4.07
N ALA A 104 -20.09 0.20 4.98
CA ALA A 104 -18.74 0.68 4.72
C ALA A 104 -17.73 -0.26 5.39
N CYS A 105 -16.49 -0.25 4.91
CA CYS A 105 -15.42 -0.94 5.60
C CYS A 105 -15.15 -0.25 6.94
N LYS A 106 -15.02 -1.04 8.01
CA LYS A 106 -14.72 -0.50 9.32
C LYS A 106 -13.35 0.19 9.29
N PRO A 107 -13.24 1.46 9.69
CA PRO A 107 -11.96 2.16 9.68
C PRO A 107 -10.99 1.49 10.64
N LEU A 108 -9.79 1.15 10.16
CA LEU A 108 -8.72 0.70 11.03
C LEU A 108 -8.04 1.91 11.68
N LEU A 109 -7.41 1.67 12.84
CA LEU A 109 -6.58 2.70 13.49
C LEU A 109 -5.49 3.24 12.55
N TRP A 110 -5.00 2.39 11.64
CA TRP A 110 -3.98 2.76 10.67
C TRP A 110 -4.50 3.64 9.53
N ASP A 111 -5.79 3.59 9.24
CA ASP A 111 -6.40 4.50 8.27
C ASP A 111 -6.40 5.94 8.81
N PHE A 112 -6.58 6.13 10.12
CA PHE A 112 -6.46 7.46 10.76
C PHE A 112 -5.04 8.05 10.66
N VAL A 113 -4.01 7.21 10.53
CA VAL A 113 -2.61 7.67 10.39
C VAL A 113 -2.28 8.01 8.94
N THR A 114 -3.01 7.43 7.97
CA THR A 114 -2.71 7.52 6.53
C THR A 114 -3.68 8.42 5.75
N GLU A 115 -4.76 8.87 6.38
CA GLU A 115 -5.70 9.89 5.90
C GLU A 115 -5.25 11.31 6.27
#